data_AF-L8HAU4-F1
#
_entry.id   AF-L8HAU4-F1
#
_cell.length_a   1.000
_cell.length_b   1.000
_cell.length_c   1.000
_cell.angle_alpha   90.00
_cell.angle_beta   90.00
_cell.angle_gamma   90.00
#
_symmetry.space_group_name_H-M   'P 1'
#
loop_
_entity.id
_entity.type
_entity.pdbx_description
1 polymer ?
#
loop_
_entity_poly.entity_id
_entity_poly.type
_entity_poly.pdbx_seq_one_letter_code
_entity_poly.pdbx_strand_id
1 'polypeptide(L)'
;DLSHLRKHTREATAELDKSFNKSFGSLFRSGSKQSFFSMQARTLLFAVPTDVHHIPCVQRYADLYTADYTNLLNYPLFYTFYAPPFYLSHEREHVLF
;
A
#
# COMPACT_ATOMS: atom_id res chain seq x y z
N ASP A 1 3.48 -27.14 12.91
CA ASP A 1 4.73 -27.27 12.14
C ASP A 1 5.02 -25.96 11.40
N LEU A 2 6.15 -25.31 11.71
CA LEU A 2 6.53 -24.01 11.15
C LEU A 2 6.81 -24.09 9.63
N SER A 3 7.25 -25.26 9.16
CA SER A 3 7.64 -25.46 7.76
C SER A 3 6.43 -25.36 6.82
N HIS A 4 5.31 -25.97 7.20
CA HIS A 4 4.03 -25.88 6.50
C HIS A 4 3.52 -24.44 6.39
N LEU A 5 3.62 -23.66 7.47
CA LEU A 5 3.16 -22.27 7.48
C LEU A 5 3.99 -21.42 6.49
N ARG A 6 5.32 -21.52 6.55
CA ARG A 6 6.21 -20.82 5.62
C ARG A 6 5.95 -21.20 4.15
N LYS A 7 5.63 -22.47 3.89
CA LYS A 7 5.25 -22.96 2.56
C LYS A 7 3.98 -22.25 2.08
N HIS A 8 2.92 -22.26 2.89
CA HIS A 8 1.66 -21.60 2.54
C HIS A 8 1.81 -20.08 2.35
N THR A 9 2.61 -19.40 3.19
CA THR A 9 2.90 -17.97 3.00
C THR A 9 3.59 -17.70 1.66
N ARG A 10 4.53 -18.56 1.25
CA ARG A 10 5.22 -18.43 -0.03
C ARG A 10 4.29 -18.70 -1.21
N GLU A 11 3.44 -19.71 -1.11
CA GLU A 11 2.43 -20.04 -2.13
C GLU A 11 1.45 -18.88 -2.33
N ALA A 12 0.89 -18.35 -1.24
CA ALA A 12 -0.01 -17.20 -1.30
C ALA A 12 0.66 -15.95 -1.88
N THR A 13 1.94 -15.71 -1.53
CA THR A 13 2.71 -14.60 -2.11
C THR A 13 2.92 -14.77 -3.61
N ALA A 14 3.27 -15.98 -4.07
CA ALA A 14 3.49 -16.26 -5.48
C ALA A 14 2.22 -16.18 -6.31
N GLU A 15 1.09 -16.64 -5.76
CA GLU A 15 -0.23 -16.51 -6.39
C GLU A 15 -0.63 -15.04 -6.54
N LEU A 16 -0.40 -14.25 -5.48
CA LEU A 16 -0.66 -12.82 -5.49
C LEU A 16 0.18 -12.10 -6.53
N ASP A 17 1.50 -12.32 -6.56
CA ASP A 17 2.38 -11.63 -7.51
C ASP A 17 1.99 -12.00 -8.96
N LYS A 18 1.63 -13.26 -9.23
CA LYS A 18 1.17 -13.71 -10.55
C LYS A 18 -0.12 -13.03 -11.03
N SER A 19 -0.99 -12.61 -10.11
CA SER A 19 -2.25 -11.92 -10.45
C SER A 19 -2.04 -10.54 -11.09
N PHE A 20 -0.92 -9.87 -10.80
CA PHE A 20 -0.59 -8.56 -11.37
C PHE A 20 0.15 -8.68 -12.70
N ASN A 21 1.35 -9.27 -12.67
CA ASN A 21 2.18 -9.46 -13.85
C ASN A 21 2.95 -10.77 -13.71
N LYS A 22 2.92 -11.60 -14.74
CA LYS A 22 3.51 -12.95 -14.73
C LYS A 22 5.02 -12.96 -14.45
N SER A 23 5.75 -11.91 -14.85
CA SER A 23 7.21 -11.85 -14.76
C SER A 23 7.70 -11.00 -13.59
N PHE A 24 7.01 -9.90 -13.28
CA PHE A 24 7.51 -8.90 -12.31
C PHE A 24 6.61 -8.68 -11.09
N GLY A 25 5.38 -9.21 -11.09
CA GLY A 25 4.42 -8.97 -10.02
C GLY A 25 3.90 -7.53 -9.97
N SER A 26 3.52 -7.08 -8.77
CA SER A 26 3.00 -5.73 -8.56
C SER A 26 4.14 -4.69 -8.60
N LEU A 27 3.87 -3.54 -9.20
CA LEU A 27 4.80 -2.40 -9.19
C LEU A 27 5.05 -1.88 -7.77
N PHE A 28 4.09 -2.02 -6.86
CA PHE A 28 4.14 -1.41 -5.52
C PHE A 28 4.67 -2.35 -4.43
N ARG A 29 4.67 -3.67 -4.64
CA ARG A 29 5.04 -4.64 -3.60
C ARG A 29 5.39 -6.01 -4.16
N SER A 30 6.09 -6.79 -3.36
CA SER A 30 6.17 -8.25 -3.51
C SER A 30 5.88 -8.88 -2.16
N GLY A 31 4.84 -9.71 -2.11
CA GLY A 31 4.32 -10.25 -0.84
C GLY A 31 4.03 -9.14 0.18
N SER A 32 4.60 -9.24 1.38
CA SER A 32 4.43 -8.26 2.45
C SER A 32 5.42 -7.09 2.43
N LYS A 33 6.26 -6.97 1.40
CA LYS A 33 7.30 -5.93 1.30
C LYS A 33 6.97 -4.93 0.20
N GLN A 34 7.14 -3.65 0.48
CA GLN A 34 7.05 -2.57 -0.52
C GLN A 34 8.21 -2.62 -1.51
N SER A 35 7.96 -2.20 -2.74
CA SER A 35 8.98 -2.04 -3.78
C SER A 35 9.74 -0.72 -3.63
N PHE A 36 10.90 -0.60 -4.29
CA PHE A 36 11.60 0.69 -4.36
C PHE A 36 10.78 1.79 -5.04
N PHE A 37 9.92 1.44 -6.00
CA PHE A 37 8.99 2.39 -6.61
C PHE A 37 7.97 2.93 -5.59
N SER A 38 7.39 2.04 -4.77
CA SER A 38 6.43 2.48 -3.73
C SER A 38 7.07 3.36 -2.65
N MET A 39 8.36 3.16 -2.33
CA MET A 39 9.14 4.03 -1.42
C MET A 39 9.48 5.41 -2.02
N GLN A 40 8.97 5.74 -3.20
CA GLN A 40 9.13 7.05 -3.82
C GLN A 40 7.81 7.83 -3.87
N ALA A 41 6.66 7.14 -3.92
CA ALA A 41 5.37 7.76 -4.25
C ALA A 41 4.37 7.82 -3.08
N ARG A 42 3.88 9.04 -2.81
CA ARG A 42 2.58 9.47 -2.26
C ARG A 42 1.36 8.59 -2.36
N THR A 43 1.33 7.35 -1.92
CA THR A 43 0.08 6.58 -1.80
C THR A 43 -0.81 7.17 -0.69
N LEU A 44 -1.46 8.29 -1.02
CA LEU A 44 -2.78 8.62 -0.53
C LEU A 44 -3.78 7.79 -1.34
N LEU A 45 -3.87 6.48 -1.09
CA LEU A 45 -4.93 5.68 -1.68
C LEU A 45 -6.19 5.96 -0.88
N PHE A 46 -7.00 6.89 -1.37
CA PHE A 46 -8.40 6.95 -0.96
C PHE A 46 -9.10 5.71 -1.57
N ALA A 47 -9.74 4.93 -0.71
CA ALA A 47 -10.65 3.82 -1.01
C ALA A 47 -10.08 2.53 -1.65
N VAL A 48 -9.36 1.71 -0.87
CA VAL A 48 -9.49 0.24 -0.92
C VAL A 48 -9.40 -0.31 0.51
N PRO A 49 -10.43 -0.99 1.04
CA PRO A 49 -10.34 -1.70 2.31
C PRO A 49 -9.57 -2.99 2.06
N THR A 50 -8.25 -2.97 2.27
CA THR A 50 -7.45 -4.19 2.36
C THR A 50 -6.78 -4.23 3.71
N ASP A 51 -7.19 -5.21 4.53
CA ASP A 51 -6.69 -5.57 5.85
C ASP A 51 -5.22 -6.01 5.85
N VAL A 52 -4.31 -5.13 5.45
CA VAL A 52 -2.86 -5.32 5.59
C VAL A 52 -2.26 -4.03 6.12
N HIS A 53 -2.44 -3.82 7.42
CA HIS A 53 -1.69 -2.84 8.21
C HIS A 53 -0.24 -3.29 8.34
N HIS A 54 0.56 -3.04 7.31
CA HIS A 54 1.97 -2.69 7.45
C HIS A 54 2.46 -2.09 6.12
N ILE A 55 3.23 -1.01 6.20
CA ILE A 55 4.56 -0.80 5.58
C ILE A 55 4.82 0.73 5.53
N PRO A 56 6.01 1.21 5.98
CA PRO A 56 6.23 2.60 6.35
C PRO A 56 6.28 3.52 5.13
N CYS A 57 5.42 4.52 5.14
CA CYS A 57 5.32 5.55 4.12
C CYS A 57 6.50 6.53 4.20
N VAL A 58 7.59 6.20 3.51
CA VAL A 58 8.54 7.22 3.07
C VAL A 58 8.21 7.50 1.62
N GLN A 59 7.29 8.43 1.42
CA GLN A 59 6.71 8.79 0.14
C GLN A 59 7.28 10.15 -0.25
N ARG A 60 8.52 10.13 -0.72
CA ARG A 60 9.43 11.28 -0.69
C ARG A 60 9.12 12.39 -1.69
N TYR A 61 8.46 12.06 -2.80
CA TYR A 61 8.51 12.95 -3.97
C TYR A 61 7.15 13.45 -4.47
N ALA A 62 6.08 12.71 -4.25
CA ALA A 62 4.73 13.14 -4.60
C ALA A 62 3.95 13.28 -3.31
N ASP A 63 3.12 14.31 -3.15
CA ASP A 63 2.19 14.42 -2.02
C ASP A 63 0.85 13.71 -2.30
N LEU A 64 0.44 13.67 -3.58
CA LEU A 64 -0.75 12.99 -4.09
C LEU A 64 -0.35 12.08 -5.26
N TYR A 65 -1.01 10.93 -5.37
CA TYR A 65 -0.86 10.02 -6.50
C TYR A 65 -2.23 9.54 -6.98
N THR A 66 -2.48 9.60 -8.28
CA THR A 66 -3.70 9.10 -8.91
C THR A 66 -3.36 8.33 -10.18
N ALA A 67 -4.29 7.49 -10.65
CA ALA A 67 -4.14 6.81 -11.94
C ALA A 67 -4.11 7.82 -13.11
N ASP A 68 -5.06 8.76 -13.11
CA ASP A 68 -5.16 9.86 -14.07
C ASP A 68 -5.37 11.20 -13.35
N TYR A 69 -4.94 12.31 -13.97
CA TYR A 69 -5.09 13.65 -13.40
C TYR A 69 -6.57 14.09 -13.32
N THR A 70 -7.44 13.52 -14.15
CA THR A 70 -8.89 13.76 -14.13
C THR A 70 -9.51 13.39 -12.78
N ASN A 71 -8.91 12.44 -12.05
CA ASN A 71 -9.36 12.09 -10.71
C ASN A 71 -9.18 13.23 -9.72
N LEU A 72 -8.20 14.13 -9.92
CA LEU A 72 -8.08 15.34 -9.09
C LEU A 72 -9.16 16.37 -9.43
N LEU A 73 -9.62 16.43 -10.69
CA LEU A 73 -10.66 17.36 -11.13
C LEU A 73 -12.05 17.03 -10.56
N ASN A 74 -12.24 15.80 -10.08
CA ASN A 74 -13.46 15.40 -9.39
C ASN A 74 -13.58 16.00 -7.97
N TYR A 75 -12.53 16.65 -7.46
CA TYR A 75 -12.54 17.34 -6.18
C TYR A 75 -12.69 18.86 -6.38
N PRO A 76 -13.42 19.57 -5.51
CA PRO A 76 -13.45 21.03 -5.51
C PRO A 76 -12.04 21.63 -5.35
N LEU A 77 -11.81 22.80 -5.94
CA LEU A 77 -10.51 23.49 -5.85
C LEU A 77 -10.11 23.87 -4.41
N PHE A 78 -11.07 23.94 -3.48
CA PHE A 78 -10.85 24.22 -2.06
C PHE A 78 -10.84 22.96 -1.19
N TYR A 79 -10.76 21.77 -1.80
CA TYR A 79 -10.67 20.52 -1.05
C TYR A 79 -9.31 20.38 -0.36
N THR A 80 -9.32 20.02 0.92
CA THR A 80 -8.10 19.78 1.70
C THR A 80 -7.83 18.29 1.79
N PHE A 81 -6.71 17.84 1.22
CA PHE A 81 -6.29 16.45 1.31
C PHE A 81 -5.57 16.18 2.63
N TYR A 82 -6.06 15.20 3.39
CA TYR A 82 -5.44 14.75 4.64
C TYR A 82 -4.94 13.30 4.51
N ALA A 83 -3.80 12.99 5.13
CA ALA A 83 -3.30 11.63 5.22
C ALA A 83 -3.62 11.04 6.59
N PRO A 84 -4.06 9.77 6.64
CA PRO A 84 -4.21 9.08 7.92
C PRO A 84 -2.85 9.02 8.64
N PRO A 85 -2.86 8.99 9.99
CA PRO A 85 -1.64 8.83 10.75
C PRO A 85 -0.97 7.50 10.40
N PHE A 86 0.35 7.53 10.28
CA PHE A 86 1.18 6.34 10.16
C PHE A 86 1.64 5.90 11.54
N TYR A 87 1.59 4.60 11.80
CA TYR A 87 2.04 4.00 13.05
C TYR A 87 3.37 3.27 12.87
N LEU A 88 4.32 3.52 13.76
CA LEU A 88 5.54 2.74 13.87
C LEU A 88 5.22 1.31 14.34
N SER A 89 6.10 0.36 14.06
CA SER A 89 5.87 -1.07 14.38
C SER A 89 5.64 -1.38 15.87
N HIS A 90 5.90 -0.42 16.76
CA HIS A 90 5.66 -0.54 18.21
C HIS A 90 4.51 0.35 18.71
N GLU A 91 3.93 1.18 17.84
CA GLU A 91 2.77 2.01 18.17
C GLU A 91 1.48 1.21 18.01
N ARG A 92 0.46 1.56 18.78
CA ARG A 92 -0.85 0.90 18.75
C ARG A 92 -1.87 1.82 18.12
N GLU A 93 -2.74 1.24 17.30
CA GLU A 93 -3.88 1.97 16.76
C GLU A 93 -4.88 2.26 17.87
N HIS A 94 -5.16 3.54 18.09
CA HIS A 94 -6.25 3.97 18.95
C HIS A 94 -7.53 3.98 18.13
N VAL A 95 -8.22 2.83 18.07
CA VAL A 95 -9.54 2.74 17.45
C VAL A 95 -10.54 3.42 18.39
N LEU A 96 -11.03 4.60 18.00
CA LEU A 96 -12.14 5.25 18.68
C LEU A 96 -13.42 4.49 18.30
N PHE A 97 -14.02 3.79 19.28
CA PHE A 97 -15.32 3.13 19.15
C PHE A 97 -16.47 4.13 19.23
#